data_AF-A0A2T7CW30-F1
#
_entry.id   AF-A0A2T7CW30-F1
#
_cell.length_a   1.000
_cell.length_b   1.000
_cell.length_c   1.000
_cell.angle_alpha   90.00
_cell.angle_beta   90.00
_cell.angle_gamma   90.00
#
_symmetry.space_group_name_H-M   'P 1'
#
loop_
_entity.id
_entity.type
_entity.pdbx_description
1 polymer ?
#
loop_
_entity_poly.entity_id
_entity_poly.type
_entity_poly.pdbx_seq_one_letter_code
_entity_poly.pdbx_strand_id
1 'polypeptide(L)'
;MGNSKEEKLRKQLKRYEQYRRKMDEEELHRDPEELTDPYAYQARLFEERWNMLYLNRYGRFEDNTSIPCKRYTVNPAPYGGRKSDTLQVFSVKVAELTGGLQWTLDVFGMVALRDLLDHNRNIIFKRERESIFNTDRSRAWCCVRWSCGL
;
A
#
# COMPACT_ATOMS: atom_id res chain seq x y z
N MET A 1 42.85 45.88 12.31
CA MET A 1 41.44 45.40 12.28
C MET A 1 41.05 44.62 11.01
N GLY A 2 41.87 44.56 9.94
CA GLY A 2 41.52 43.87 8.68
C GLY A 2 41.46 42.33 8.73
N ASN A 3 42.41 41.69 9.43
CA ASN A 3 42.53 40.22 9.46
C ASN A 3 41.32 39.47 10.05
N SER A 4 40.61 40.05 11.03
CA SER A 4 39.46 39.38 11.67
C SER A 4 38.26 39.25 10.72
N LYS A 5 38.05 40.21 9.81
CA LYS A 5 36.98 40.15 8.82
C LYS A 5 37.30 39.12 7.73
N GLU A 6 38.56 39.08 7.28
CA GLU A 6 39.00 38.12 6.27
C GLU A 6 38.99 36.68 6.77
N GLU A 7 39.39 36.45 8.03
CA GLU A 7 39.35 35.14 8.65
C GLU A 7 37.91 34.64 8.87
N LYS A 8 36.99 35.55 9.24
CA LYS A 8 35.55 35.27 9.28
C LYS A 8 35.02 34.88 7.91
N LEU A 9 35.39 35.63 6.86
CA LEU A 9 34.98 35.36 5.49
C LEU A 9 35.50 33.99 5.00
N ARG A 10 36.77 33.66 5.28
CA ARG A 10 37.36 32.34 4.98
C ARG A 10 36.63 31.20 5.68
N LYS A 11 36.27 31.36 6.96
CA LYS A 11 35.45 30.37 7.69
C LYS A 11 34.07 30.20 7.06
N GLN A 12 33.45 31.31 6.64
CA GLN A 12 32.13 31.31 6.04
C GLN A 12 32.13 30.62 4.66
N LEU A 13 33.13 30.90 3.83
CA LEU A 13 33.36 30.22 2.54
C LEU A 13 33.57 28.72 2.71
N LYS A 14 34.44 28.30 3.63
CA LYS A 14 34.65 26.86 3.92
C LYS A 14 33.35 26.17 4.34
N ARG A 15 32.52 26.82 5.16
CA ARG A 15 31.21 26.29 5.57
C ARG A 15 30.26 26.17 4.39
N TYR A 16 30.23 27.17 3.51
CA TYR A 16 29.41 27.15 2.30
C TYR A 16 29.85 26.06 1.32
N GLU A 17 31.15 25.88 1.11
CA GLU A 17 31.68 24.79 0.27
C GLU A 17 31.34 23.41 0.83
N GLN A 18 31.44 23.23 2.15
CA GLN A 18 31.00 21.99 2.80
C GLN A 18 29.51 21.75 2.64
N TYR A 19 28.69 22.80 2.80
CA TYR A 19 27.24 22.72 2.58
C TYR A 19 26.94 22.34 1.13
N ARG A 20 27.53 23.05 0.15
CA ARG A 20 27.34 22.77 -1.27
C ARG A 20 27.72 21.33 -1.63
N ARG A 21 28.86 20.84 -1.13
CA ARG A 21 29.28 19.44 -1.35
C ARG A 21 28.27 18.43 -0.81
N LYS A 22 27.66 18.69 0.35
CA LYS A 22 26.60 17.82 0.90
C LYS A 22 25.34 17.86 0.05
N MET A 23 24.91 19.04 -0.39
CA MET A 23 23.73 19.15 -1.26
C MET A 23 23.97 18.47 -2.60
N ASP A 24 25.16 18.64 -3.21
CA ASP A 24 25.53 17.99 -4.47
C ASP A 24 25.53 16.45 -4.32
N GLU A 25 26.00 15.93 -3.17
CA GLU A 25 26.00 14.50 -2.85
C GLU A 25 24.59 13.96 -2.60
N GLU A 26 23.74 14.70 -1.87
CA GLU A 26 22.32 14.37 -1.67
C GLU A 26 21.53 14.37 -2.99
N GLU A 27 21.78 15.35 -3.86
CA GLU A 27 21.17 15.45 -5.20
C GLU A 27 21.58 14.27 -6.09
N LEU A 28 22.86 13.87 -6.05
CA LEU A 28 23.39 12.73 -6.80
C LEU A 28 22.75 11.39 -6.37
N HIS A 29 22.47 11.25 -5.08
CA HIS A 29 21.85 10.05 -4.51
C HIS A 29 20.32 10.07 -4.48
N ARG A 30 19.70 11.19 -4.90
CA ARG A 30 18.25 11.29 -4.96
C ARG A 30 17.71 10.37 -6.05
N ASP A 31 16.68 9.61 -5.72
CA ASP A 31 16.00 8.77 -6.69
C ASP A 31 15.25 9.65 -7.70
N PRO A 32 15.46 9.52 -9.03
CA PRO A 32 14.72 10.26 -10.03
C PRO A 32 13.19 10.08 -9.93
N GLU A 33 12.73 8.94 -9.41
CA GLU A 33 11.32 8.65 -9.18
C GLU A 33 10.74 9.57 -8.09
N GLU A 34 11.53 9.96 -7.07
CA GLU A 34 11.10 10.88 -6.01
C GLU A 34 10.73 12.26 -6.57
N LEU A 35 11.41 12.72 -7.62
CA LEU A 35 11.14 13.98 -8.30
C LEU A 35 9.98 13.88 -9.30
N THR A 36 9.93 12.78 -10.05
CA THR A 36 9.00 12.61 -11.17
C THR A 36 7.61 12.20 -10.70
N ASP A 37 7.54 11.24 -9.76
CA ASP A 37 6.32 10.74 -9.15
C ASP A 37 6.57 10.42 -7.66
N PRO A 38 6.42 11.43 -6.78
CA PRO A 38 6.62 11.24 -5.34
C PRO A 38 5.71 10.16 -4.74
N TYR A 39 4.54 9.91 -5.32
CA TYR A 39 3.61 8.91 -4.83
C TYR A 39 4.04 7.49 -5.23
N ALA A 40 4.52 7.29 -6.46
CA ALA A 40 5.11 6.03 -6.88
C ALA A 40 6.35 5.69 -6.04
N TYR A 41 7.22 6.67 -5.81
CA TYR A 41 8.39 6.52 -4.94
C TYR A 41 8.01 6.09 -3.52
N GLN A 42 7.03 6.77 -2.91
CA GLN A 42 6.51 6.39 -1.59
C GLN A 42 5.89 4.99 -1.58
N ALA A 43 5.14 4.62 -2.63
CA ALA A 43 4.55 3.30 -2.75
C ALA A 43 5.63 2.20 -2.84
N ARG A 44 6.70 2.42 -3.60
CA ARG A 44 7.83 1.50 -3.72
C ARG A 44 8.55 1.32 -2.38
N LEU A 45 8.88 2.41 -1.68
CA LEU A 45 9.51 2.33 -0.36
C LEU A 45 8.63 1.60 0.66
N PHE A 46 7.32 1.81 0.58
CA PHE A 46 6.37 1.08 1.42
C PHE A 46 6.39 -0.43 1.12
N GLU A 47 6.38 -0.82 -0.16
CA GLU A 47 6.52 -2.22 -0.57
C GLU A 47 7.85 -2.85 -0.10
N GLU A 48 8.97 -2.16 -0.29
CA GLU A 48 10.30 -2.63 0.16
C GLU A 48 10.32 -2.85 1.67
N ARG A 49 9.82 -1.89 2.44
CA ARG A 49 9.70 -2.00 3.90
C ARG A 49 8.78 -3.15 4.30
N TRP A 50 7.66 -3.33 3.60
CA TRP A 50 6.75 -4.45 3.86
C TRP A 50 7.45 -5.79 3.64
N ASN A 51 8.12 -5.94 2.51
CA ASN A 51 8.89 -7.14 2.18
C ASN A 51 9.98 -7.40 3.23
N MET A 52 10.72 -6.38 3.67
CA MET A 52 11.71 -6.52 4.74
C MET A 52 11.10 -7.13 6.02
N LEU A 53 9.89 -6.71 6.40
CA LEU A 53 9.25 -7.15 7.64
C LEU A 53 8.60 -8.53 7.54
N TYR A 54 7.97 -8.85 6.41
CA TYR A 54 7.02 -9.96 6.32
C TYR A 54 7.44 -11.09 5.37
N LEU A 55 8.41 -10.89 4.49
CA LEU A 55 8.82 -11.86 3.46
C LEU A 55 9.14 -13.24 4.03
N ASN A 56 9.88 -13.29 5.14
CA ASN A 56 10.34 -14.57 5.71
C ASN A 56 9.24 -15.36 6.44
N ARG A 57 8.14 -14.70 6.85
CA ARG A 57 7.10 -15.31 7.68
C ARG A 57 5.81 -15.58 6.92
N TYR A 58 5.48 -14.73 5.96
CA TYR A 58 4.14 -14.69 5.38
C TYR A 58 4.15 -14.72 3.85
N GLY A 59 4.98 -13.89 3.23
CA GLY A 59 5.03 -13.76 1.79
C GLY A 59 5.50 -12.38 1.34
N ARG A 60 5.63 -12.23 0.02
CA ARG A 60 5.89 -10.95 -0.63
C ARG A 60 4.69 -10.03 -0.51
N PHE A 61 4.93 -8.75 -0.70
CA PHE A 61 3.89 -7.74 -0.75
C PHE A 61 2.80 -8.13 -1.76
N GLU A 62 3.17 -8.66 -2.92
CA GLU A 62 2.20 -9.06 -3.94
C GLU A 62 1.53 -10.42 -3.71
N ASP A 63 1.83 -11.14 -2.64
CA ASP A 63 1.23 -12.44 -2.43
C ASP A 63 -0.24 -12.30 -2.03
N ASN A 64 -1.07 -13.21 -2.55
CA ASN A 64 -2.49 -13.29 -2.23
C ASN A 64 -2.70 -14.31 -1.11
N THR A 65 -3.73 -14.11 -0.30
CA THR A 65 -4.03 -15.06 0.77
C THR A 65 -4.27 -16.46 0.19
N SER A 66 -3.75 -17.47 0.87
CA SER A 66 -4.10 -18.88 0.61
C SER A 66 -5.16 -19.38 1.60
N ILE A 67 -5.63 -18.51 2.50
CA ILE A 67 -6.65 -18.83 3.50
C ILE A 67 -8.02 -18.68 2.82
N PRO A 68 -8.80 -19.77 2.69
CA PRO A 68 -10.12 -19.67 2.10
C PRO A 68 -11.08 -18.96 3.06
N CYS A 69 -12.02 -18.21 2.48
CA CYS A 69 -13.13 -17.63 3.21
C CYS A 69 -13.87 -18.70 4.04
N LYS A 70 -14.20 -18.37 5.29
CA LYS A 70 -15.00 -19.24 6.20
C LYS A 70 -14.38 -20.59 6.56
N ARG A 71 -13.05 -20.72 6.59
CA ARG A 71 -12.43 -21.95 7.10
C ARG A 71 -12.85 -22.15 8.57
N TYR A 72 -13.42 -23.32 8.88
CA TYR A 72 -13.87 -23.73 10.23
C TYR A 72 -15.00 -22.91 10.89
N THR A 73 -15.79 -22.13 10.14
CA THR A 73 -16.97 -21.48 10.73
C THR A 73 -18.16 -22.44 10.91
N VAL A 74 -18.17 -23.59 10.23
CA VAL A 74 -19.25 -24.60 10.28
C VAL A 74 -18.81 -25.89 10.97
N ASN A 75 -17.56 -26.30 10.76
CA ASN A 75 -16.97 -27.49 11.38
C ASN A 75 -16.03 -27.06 12.50
N PRO A 76 -15.99 -27.78 13.65
CA PRO A 76 -15.08 -27.46 14.73
C PRO A 76 -13.63 -27.48 14.23
N ALA A 77 -12.83 -26.52 14.70
CA ALA A 77 -11.42 -26.48 14.39
C ALA A 77 -10.74 -27.79 14.85
N PRO A 78 -9.75 -28.31 14.10
CA PRO A 78 -8.98 -29.47 14.53
C PRO A 78 -8.35 -29.22 15.90
N TYR A 79 -8.16 -30.31 16.66
CA TYR A 79 -7.64 -30.24 18.03
C TYR A 79 -6.30 -29.49 18.08
N GLY A 80 -6.19 -28.51 18.97
CA GLY A 80 -5.01 -27.62 19.09
C GLY A 80 -5.07 -26.34 18.25
N GLY A 81 -6.17 -26.09 17.51
CA GLY A 81 -6.42 -24.82 16.84
C GLY A 81 -6.46 -23.63 17.81
N ARG A 82 -5.93 -22.49 17.37
CA ARG A 82 -6.04 -21.20 18.09
C ARG A 82 -6.94 -20.26 17.32
N LYS A 83 -7.87 -19.62 18.04
CA LYS A 83 -8.68 -18.53 17.50
C LYS A 83 -7.78 -17.41 17.01
N SER A 84 -8.12 -16.81 15.88
CA SER A 84 -7.45 -15.62 15.39
C SER A 84 -8.44 -14.73 14.64
N ASP A 85 -8.25 -13.43 14.76
CA ASP A 85 -9.12 -12.47 14.09
C ASP A 85 -8.74 -12.37 12.61
N THR A 86 -9.73 -12.49 11.73
CA THR A 86 -9.56 -12.41 10.28
C THR A 86 -10.50 -11.37 9.70
N LEU A 87 -10.07 -10.75 8.61
CA LEU A 87 -10.92 -9.85 7.84
C LEU A 87 -11.65 -10.64 6.75
N GLN A 88 -12.97 -10.72 6.86
CA GLN A 88 -13.80 -11.28 5.80
C GLN A 88 -14.59 -10.20 5.07
N VAL A 89 -14.36 -10.11 3.76
CA VAL A 89 -15.11 -9.21 2.88
C VAL A 89 -16.33 -9.96 2.35
N PHE A 90 -17.52 -9.47 2.69
CA PHE A 90 -18.78 -10.08 2.25
C PHE A 90 -19.41 -9.37 1.04
N SER A 91 -19.18 -8.07 0.92
CA SER A 91 -19.82 -7.22 -0.10
C SER A 91 -18.99 -5.97 -0.35
N VAL A 92 -19.15 -5.40 -1.54
CA VAL A 92 -18.53 -4.15 -1.97
C VAL A 92 -19.60 -3.33 -2.65
N LYS A 93 -19.65 -2.04 -2.33
CA LYS A 93 -20.58 -1.10 -2.94
C LYS A 93 -19.80 0.05 -3.56
N VAL A 94 -20.11 0.37 -4.79
CA VAL A 94 -19.69 1.63 -5.42
C VAL A 94 -20.61 2.72 -4.85
N ALA A 95 -20.01 3.77 -4.28
CA ALA A 95 -20.76 4.92 -3.78
C ALA A 95 -21.47 5.68 -4.92
N GLU A 96 -22.33 6.63 -4.56
CA GLU A 96 -23.05 7.45 -5.54
C GLU A 96 -22.10 8.07 -6.56
N LEU A 97 -22.46 7.99 -7.83
CA LEU A 97 -21.67 8.54 -8.93
C LEU A 97 -21.90 10.04 -9.00
N THR A 98 -20.87 10.82 -8.69
CA THR A 98 -20.87 12.26 -8.89
C THR A 98 -20.42 12.61 -10.31
N GLY A 99 -20.86 13.75 -10.85
CA GLY A 99 -20.36 14.26 -12.14
C GLY A 99 -21.02 13.69 -13.41
N GLY A 100 -22.24 13.16 -13.33
CA GLY A 100 -23.02 12.75 -14.53
C GLY A 100 -22.69 11.38 -15.10
N LEU A 101 -21.85 10.60 -14.41
CA LEU A 101 -21.56 9.21 -14.76
C LEU A 101 -22.83 8.36 -14.61
N GLN A 102 -23.30 7.82 -15.74
CA GLN A 102 -24.41 6.87 -15.78
C GLN A 102 -23.86 5.44 -15.72
N TRP A 103 -24.61 4.55 -15.07
CA TRP A 103 -24.41 3.12 -15.23
C TRP A 103 -24.63 2.77 -16.71
N THR A 104 -23.82 1.93 -17.37
CA THR A 104 -22.84 0.95 -16.89
C THR A 104 -21.41 1.51 -16.79
N LEU A 105 -20.70 1.20 -15.71
CA LEU A 105 -19.29 1.58 -15.56
C LEU A 105 -18.37 0.46 -16.03
N ASP A 106 -17.43 0.81 -16.90
CA ASP A 106 -16.31 -0.06 -17.21
C ASP A 106 -15.15 0.22 -16.24
N VAL A 107 -15.10 -0.57 -15.17
CA VAL A 107 -14.06 -0.47 -14.13
C VAL A 107 -12.99 -1.53 -14.35
N PHE A 108 -11.74 -1.10 -14.35
CA PHE A 108 -10.55 -1.97 -14.37
C PHE A 108 -9.65 -1.63 -13.18
N GLY A 109 -8.80 -2.58 -12.77
CA GLY A 109 -7.87 -2.42 -11.66
C GLY A 109 -8.03 -3.49 -10.58
N MET A 110 -7.39 -3.27 -9.43
CA MET A 110 -7.41 -4.18 -8.30
C MET A 110 -7.77 -3.45 -7.02
N VAL A 111 -8.67 -4.04 -6.23
CA VAL A 111 -8.94 -3.67 -4.84
C VAL A 111 -8.63 -4.90 -3.99
N ALA A 112 -7.78 -4.71 -3.00
CA ALA A 112 -7.42 -5.75 -2.05
C ALA A 112 -7.33 -5.18 -0.64
N LEU A 113 -7.66 -5.98 0.35
CA LEU A 113 -7.40 -5.69 1.76
C LEU A 113 -6.39 -6.67 2.31
N ARG A 114 -5.78 -6.35 3.45
CA ARG A 114 -4.88 -7.26 4.17
C ARG A 114 -5.40 -7.45 5.58
N ASP A 115 -5.19 -8.63 6.14
CA ASP A 115 -5.43 -8.89 7.56
C ASP A 115 -4.13 -9.28 8.27
N LEU A 116 -4.25 -9.54 9.57
CA LEU A 116 -3.11 -9.87 10.44
C LEU A 116 -2.80 -11.37 10.45
N LEU A 117 -3.58 -12.21 9.75
CA LEU A 117 -3.36 -13.65 9.77
C LEU A 117 -2.14 -14.03 8.95
N ASP A 118 -2.14 -13.59 7.69
CA ASP A 118 -1.10 -13.94 6.74
C ASP A 118 -0.52 -12.73 6.01
N HIS A 119 -0.94 -11.50 6.34
CA HIS A 119 -0.43 -10.26 5.73
C HIS A 119 -0.55 -10.19 4.19
N ASN A 120 -1.22 -11.16 3.57
CA ASN A 120 -1.34 -11.30 2.15
C ASN A 120 -2.63 -10.61 1.66
N ARG A 121 -2.71 -10.39 0.36
CA ARG A 121 -3.83 -9.68 -0.26
C ARG A 121 -5.08 -10.56 -0.29
N ASN A 122 -6.11 -10.13 0.42
CA ASN A 122 -7.49 -10.55 0.21
C ASN A 122 -8.05 -9.79 -1.00
N ILE A 123 -7.99 -10.39 -2.18
CA ILE A 123 -8.46 -9.78 -3.43
C ILE A 123 -9.98 -9.65 -3.40
N ILE A 124 -10.46 -8.42 -3.46
CA ILE A 124 -11.88 -8.07 -3.47
C ILE A 124 -12.37 -7.89 -4.89
N PHE A 125 -11.56 -7.21 -5.70
CA PHE A 125 -11.82 -6.93 -7.10
C PHE A 125 -10.48 -7.01 -7.82
N LYS A 126 -10.43 -7.71 -8.94
CA LYS A 126 -9.28 -7.71 -9.83
C LYS A 126 -9.79 -7.85 -11.25
N ARG A 127 -9.48 -6.87 -12.07
CA ARG A 127 -9.89 -6.87 -13.47
C ARG A 127 -8.85 -6.20 -14.35
N GLU A 128 -8.54 -6.86 -15.45
CA GLU A 128 -7.63 -6.35 -16.46
C GLU A 128 -8.39 -5.48 -17.46
N ARG A 129 -7.70 -4.48 -18.02
CA ARG A 129 -8.26 -3.45 -18.90
C ARG A 129 -8.90 -4.02 -20.17
N GLU A 130 -8.47 -5.21 -20.61
CA GLU A 130 -8.91 -5.84 -21.86
C GLU A 130 -10.20 -6.66 -21.74
N SER A 131 -10.68 -6.87 -20.51
CA SER A 131 -11.96 -7.56 -20.27
C SER A 131 -13.11 -6.54 -20.26
N ILE A 132 -14.27 -6.83 -20.87
CA ILE A 132 -15.45 -5.92 -20.91
C ILE A 132 -16.58 -6.54 -20.06
N PHE A 133 -17.09 -5.82 -19.06
CA PHE A 133 -18.19 -6.23 -18.17
C PHE A 133 -18.96 -5.00 -17.69
N ASN A 134 -20.27 -5.03 -17.92
CA ASN A 134 -21.23 -4.00 -17.54
C ASN A 134 -21.69 -4.24 -16.10
N THR A 135 -21.45 -3.29 -15.18
CA THR A 135 -22.04 -3.33 -13.84
C THR A 135 -23.43 -2.68 -13.81
N ASP A 136 -24.39 -3.33 -13.15
CA ASP A 136 -25.78 -2.85 -12.95
C ASP A 136 -26.05 -2.53 -11.46
N ARG A 137 -27.02 -1.63 -11.21
CA ARG A 137 -27.38 -0.95 -9.95
C ARG A 137 -27.82 -1.88 -8.81
N SER A 138 -28.08 -3.15 -9.09
CA SER A 138 -28.94 -4.05 -8.29
C SER A 138 -28.25 -4.82 -7.15
N ARG A 139 -26.94 -4.60 -6.86
CA ARG A 139 -26.19 -5.36 -5.84
C ARG A 139 -25.59 -4.52 -4.71
N ALA A 140 -26.37 -3.59 -4.16
CA ALA A 140 -25.89 -2.63 -3.16
C ALA A 140 -26.43 -2.90 -1.74
N TRP A 141 -25.73 -3.73 -0.94
CA TRP A 141 -25.93 -3.83 0.51
C TRP A 141 -24.58 -3.98 1.21
N CYS A 142 -24.40 -3.33 2.36
CA CYS A 142 -23.11 -3.15 3.05
C CYS A 142 -23.11 -3.85 4.41
N CYS A 143 -22.19 -4.79 4.63
CA CYS A 143 -21.75 -5.24 5.97
C CYS A 143 -20.29 -5.72 5.88
N VAL A 144 -19.37 -4.99 6.52
CA VAL A 144 -18.07 -5.54 6.93
C VAL A 144 -18.26 -6.00 8.37
N ARG A 145 -18.15 -7.30 8.63
CA ARG A 145 -18.25 -7.84 9.98
C ARG A 145 -16.89 -8.39 10.39
N TRP A 146 -16.39 -7.92 11.52
CA TRP A 146 -15.35 -8.62 12.25
C TRP A 146 -15.93 -9.93 12.74
N SER A 147 -15.40 -11.04 12.24
CA SER A 147 -15.72 -12.37 12.73
C SER A 147 -14.47 -12.94 13.38
N CYS A 148 -14.49 -13.11 14.70
CA CYS A 148 -13.55 -14.02 15.36
C CYS A 148 -13.78 -15.42 14.76
N GLY A 149 -12.83 -15.89 13.95
CA GLY A 149 -12.82 -17.26 13.45
C GLY A 149 -12.08 -18.18 14.42
N LEU A 150 -12.64 -19.38 14.63
CA LEU A 150 -12.15 -20.43 15.51
C LEU A 150 -11.17 -21.36 14.78
#